data_AF-I5C2W2-F1
#
_entry.id   AF-I5C2W2-F1
#
_cell.length_a   1.000
_cell.length_b   1.000
_cell.length_c   1.000
_cell.angle_alpha   90.00
_cell.angle_beta   90.00
_cell.angle_gamma   90.00
#
_symmetry.space_group_name_H-M   'P 1'
#
loop_
_entity.id
_entity.type
_entity.pdbx_description
1 polymer ?
#
loop_
_entity_poly.entity_id
_entity_poly.type
_entity_poly.pdbx_seq_one_letter_code
_entity_poly.pdbx_strand_id
1 'polypeptide(L)' 'MLTVTRSNGNVTVTDNNGNTFNVTTANVAIENGVVHVIDGVLLP' A
#
# COMPACT_ATOMS: atom_id res chain seq x y z
N MET A 1 4.41 -13.07 3.66
CA MET A 1 4.38 -11.94 4.61
C MET A 1 4.06 -10.68 3.85
N LEU A 2 3.29 -9.75 4.43
CA LEU A 2 3.03 -8.45 3.81
C LEU A 2 4.25 -7.55 3.99
N THR A 3 4.79 -7.02 2.89
CA THR A 3 5.97 -6.15 2.92
C THR A 3 5.61 -4.79 2.33
N VAL A 4 5.98 -3.71 3.02
CA VAL A 4 5.80 -2.34 2.53
C VAL A 4 7.18 -1.75 2.26
N THR A 5 7.40 -1.28 1.04
CA THR A 5 8.67 -0.70 0.61
C THR A 5 8.46 0.74 0.19
N ARG A 6 9.34 1.64 0.64
CA ARG A 6 9.38 3.03 0.17
C ARG A 6 10.64 3.25 -0.64
N SER A 7 10.49 3.69 -1.88
CA SER A 7 11.61 3.95 -2.80
C SER A 7 11.33 5.18 -3.64
N ASN A 8 12.28 6.11 -3.74
CA ASN A 8 12.21 7.31 -4.58
C ASN A 8 10.90 8.14 -4.41
N GLY A 9 10.36 8.18 -3.19
CA GLY A 9 9.09 8.87 -2.90
C GLY A 9 7.82 8.11 -3.26
N ASN A 10 7.93 6.93 -3.88
CA ASN A 10 6.84 5.99 -4.11
C ASN A 10 6.79 4.97 -2.95
N VAL A 11 5.60 4.49 -2.63
CA VAL A 11 5.35 3.40 -1.68
C VAL A 11 4.70 2.24 -2.41
N THR A 12 5.29 1.07 -2.29
CA THR A 12 4.76 -0.19 -2.81
C THR A 12 4.43 -1.17 -1.70
N VAL A 13 3.42 -2.00 -1.94
CA VAL A 13 2.97 -3.04 -1.04
C VAL A 13 3.08 -4.37 -1.77
N THR A 14 3.83 -5.31 -1.21
CA THR A 14 4.01 -6.65 -1.76
C THR A 14 3.30 -7.67 -0.88
N ASP A 15 2.40 -8.46 -1.47
CA ASP A 15 1.66 -9.51 -0.77
C ASP A 15 2.49 -10.79 -0.57
N ASN A 16 1.88 -11.82 0.02
CA ASN A 16 2.54 -13.11 0.25
C ASN A 16 2.81 -13.89 -1.04
N ASN A 17 2.08 -13.59 -2.10
CA ASN A 17 2.16 -14.26 -3.40
C ASN A 17 3.19 -13.59 -4.32
N GLY A 18 3.81 -12.48 -3.87
CA GLY A 18 4.79 -11.71 -4.61
C GLY A 18 4.18 -10.65 -5.53
N ASN A 19 2.87 -10.43 -5.49
CA ASN A 19 2.23 -9.35 -6.22
C ASN A 19 2.59 -8.02 -5.56
N THR A 20 2.93 -7.02 -6.37
CA THR A 20 3.31 -5.69 -5.89
C THR A 20 2.34 -4.65 -6.40
N PHE A 21 1.82 -3.84 -5.49
CA PHE A 21 0.84 -2.78 -5.73
C PHE A 21 1.45 -1.43 -5.36
N ASN A 22 1.11 -0.38 -6.10
CA ASN A 22 1.55 0.98 -5.83
C ASN A 22 0.49 1.72 -5.03
N VAL A 23 0.93 2.59 -4.11
CA VAL A 23 0.05 3.56 -3.47
C VAL A 23 -0.29 4.67 -4.47
N THR A 24 -1.57 4.81 -4.82
CA THR A 24 -2.08 5.81 -5.76
C THR A 24 -2.55 7.09 -5.07
N THR A 25 -3.11 6.97 -3.87
CA THR A 25 -3.51 8.11 -3.04
C THR A 25 -2.98 7.91 -1.63
N ALA A 26 -2.13 8.84 -1.19
CA ALA A 26 -1.53 8.79 0.13
C ALA A 26 -2.20 9.78 1.09
N ASN A 27 -2.13 9.45 2.38
CA ASN A 27 -2.46 10.35 3.48
C ASN A 27 -3.94 10.80 3.52
N VAL A 28 -4.86 9.89 3.24
CA VAL A 28 -6.30 10.16 3.41
C VAL A 28 -6.62 10.16 4.89
N ALA A 29 -6.93 11.34 5.43
CA ALA A 29 -7.32 11.49 6.83
C ALA A 29 -8.71 10.91 7.07
N ILE A 30 -8.85 10.14 8.14
CA ILE A 30 -10.10 9.57 8.63
C ILE A 30 -10.21 9.83 10.14
N GLU A 31 -11.39 9.63 10.72
CA GLU A 31 -11.64 9.89 12.15
C GLU A 31 -10.66 9.16 13.08
N ASN A 32 -10.21 7.97 12.68
CA ASN A 32 -9.36 7.10 13.49
C ASN A 32 -7.91 7.00 12.98
N GLY A 33 -7.47 7.90 12.10
CA GLY A 33 -6.10 7.89 11.58
C GLY A 33 -5.98 8.20 10.10
N VAL A 34 -5.18 7.40 9.39
CA VAL A 34 -4.78 7.66 8.01
C VAL A 34 -4.87 6.37 7.19
N VAL A 35 -5.37 6.50 5.95
CA VAL A 35 -5.45 5.43 4.96
C VAL A 35 -4.65 5.81 3.71
N HIS A 36 -4.08 4.79 3.05
CA HIS A 36 -3.42 4.88 1.75
C HIS A 36 -4.12 3.94 0.78
N VAL A 37 -4.46 4.43 -0.41
CA VAL A 37 -5.15 3.67 -1.47
C VAL A 37 -4.11 3.03 -2.37
N ILE A 38 -4.29 1.75 -2.70
CA ILE A 38 -3.43 0.98 -3.62
C ILE A 38 -4.17 0.63 -4.92
N ASP A 39 -3.42 0.35 -5.99
CA ASP A 39 -3.95 -0.04 -7.31
C ASP A 39 -4.27 -1.55 -7.46
N GLY A 40 -4.58 -2.24 -6.37
CA GLY A 40 -4.95 -3.64 -6.41
C GLY A 40 -5.59 -4.18 -5.13
N VAL A 41 -5.75 -5.50 -5.08
CA VAL A 41 -6.41 -6.20 -3.98
C VAL A 41 -5.43 -7.16 -3.32
N LEU A 42 -5.26 -7.02 -2.01
CA LEU A 42 -4.52 -7.98 -1.21
C LEU A 42 -5.36 -9.24 -1.03
N LEU A 43 -4.81 -10.38 -1.43
CA LEU A 43 -5.41 -11.68 -1.17
C LEU A 43 -4.86 -12.23 0.17
N PRO A 44 -5.71 -12.92 0.95
CA PRO A 44 -5.34 -13.46 2.26
C PRO A 44 -4.31 -14.60 2.17
#